data_AF-A0A7K5FXD0-F1
#
_entry.id   AF-A0A7K5FXD0-F1
#
_cell.length_a   1.000
_cell.length_b   1.000
_cell.length_c   1.000
_cell.angle_alpha   90.00
_cell.angle_beta   90.00
_cell.angle_gamma   90.00
#
_symmetry.space_group_name_H-M   'P 1'
#
loop_
_entity.id
_entity.type
_entity.pdbx_description
1 polymer ?
#
loop_
_entity_poly.entity_id
_entity_poly.type
_entity_poly.pdbx_seq_one_letter_code
_entity_poly.pdbx_strand_id
1 'polypeptide(L)'
;KCAQPKRWKAYDGKITEMDTQFTLRARELLEIYCSISMSDIPQDERIDVLLTLKRKVKEHECKLTQEIVELIDREIDLMSREVKECNLEGLRKRICTLFLQFIKIPKFNPQVAKILKVPADPLKLYKNVNRCQSCKNYLSSTAFPIPANTRTTGRCHLCCKLDNEARHRETFLKYKLILENLRKSEADYQDDAKIVFLLQHQDLQYLIEKIWGCQSALSACSDLYDLVMVRWDKQHEWSPWNTILLTKDEADAHLKLCDLQKAYEAAFIHRIRHKHIRAKNYFAQIPAMTSFLQGSENQTNAN
;
A
#
# COMPACT_ATOMS: atom_id res chain seq x y z
N LYS A 1 -25.55 3.20 -9.13
CA LYS A 1 -24.66 4.06 -8.31
C LYS A 1 -25.31 5.41 -8.00
N CYS A 2 -25.66 6.23 -8.99
CA CYS A 2 -26.31 7.54 -8.74
C CYS A 2 -27.65 7.48 -7.98
N ALA A 3 -28.43 6.40 -8.16
CA ALA A 3 -29.75 6.21 -7.56
C ALA A 3 -29.74 5.64 -6.12
N GLN A 4 -28.57 5.33 -5.56
CA GLN A 4 -28.46 4.75 -4.22
C GLN A 4 -28.67 5.83 -3.14
N PRO A 5 -29.42 5.53 -2.06
CA PRO A 5 -29.60 6.45 -0.95
C PRO A 5 -28.27 6.69 -0.23
N LYS A 6 -28.16 7.84 0.45
CA LYS A 6 -27.02 8.08 1.34
C LYS A 6 -27.17 7.20 2.57
N ARG A 7 -26.08 6.56 2.99
CA ARG A 7 -26.04 5.68 4.16
C ARG A 7 -24.98 6.16 5.13
N TRP A 8 -25.32 6.28 6.40
CA TRP A 8 -24.35 6.53 7.47
C TRP A 8 -24.73 5.77 8.73
N LYS A 9 -23.73 5.49 9.57
CA LYS A 9 -23.91 4.87 10.88
C LYS A 9 -24.11 5.98 11.90
N ALA A 10 -25.23 5.98 12.59
CA ALA A 10 -25.52 6.89 13.68
C ALA A 10 -24.74 6.50 14.95
N TYR A 11 -24.74 7.40 15.95
CA TYR A 11 -24.03 7.19 17.22
C TYR A 11 -24.53 5.96 17.99
N ASP A 12 -25.80 5.59 17.82
CA ASP A 12 -26.42 4.38 18.37
C ASP A 12 -26.04 3.09 17.62
N GLY A 13 -25.19 3.18 16.60
CA GLY A 13 -24.74 2.07 15.80
C GLY A 13 -25.70 1.62 14.69
N LYS A 14 -26.89 2.21 14.57
CA LYS A 14 -27.85 1.90 13.50
C LYS A 14 -27.44 2.57 12.19
N ILE A 15 -27.76 1.92 11.07
CA ILE A 15 -27.54 2.49 9.73
C ILE A 15 -28.80 3.25 9.33
N THR A 16 -28.66 4.54 9.06
CA THR A 16 -29.73 5.39 8.53
C THR A 16 -29.54 5.54 7.02
N GLU A 17 -30.62 5.34 6.27
CA GLU A 17 -30.68 5.61 4.83
C GLU A 17 -31.50 6.87 4.58
N MET A 18 -31.00 7.77 3.72
CA MET A 18 -31.71 8.98 3.34
C MET A 18 -31.67 9.18 1.84
N ASP A 19 -32.87 9.32 1.28
CA ASP A 19 -33.04 9.81 -0.07
C ASP A 19 -33.01 11.34 -0.12
N THR A 20 -32.33 11.86 -1.12
CA THR A 20 -32.31 13.27 -1.48
C THR A 20 -33.10 13.46 -2.76
N GLN A 21 -33.58 14.67 -3.03
CA GLN A 21 -34.19 15.01 -4.32
C GLN A 21 -33.32 14.56 -5.51
N PHE A 22 -31.99 14.62 -5.37
CA PHE A 22 -31.05 14.18 -6.40
C PHE A 22 -30.94 12.64 -6.54
N THR A 23 -31.05 11.87 -5.45
CA THR A 23 -31.05 10.39 -5.54
C THR A 23 -32.37 9.88 -6.07
N LEU A 24 -33.49 10.51 -5.70
CA LEU A 24 -34.82 10.24 -6.26
C LEU A 24 -34.86 10.53 -7.77
N ARG A 25 -34.36 11.71 -8.19
CA ARG A 25 -34.22 12.05 -9.61
C ARG A 25 -33.38 11.04 -10.38
N ALA A 26 -32.25 10.62 -9.82
CA ALA A 26 -31.39 9.61 -10.45
C ALA A 26 -32.05 8.23 -10.54
N ARG A 27 -32.96 7.90 -9.62
CA ARG A 27 -33.75 6.67 -9.62
C ARG A 27 -34.82 6.70 -10.71
N GLU A 28 -35.58 7.79 -10.78
CA GLU A 28 -36.57 8.02 -11.83
C GLU A 28 -35.96 7.93 -13.24
N LEU A 29 -34.81 8.57 -13.47
CA LEU A 29 -34.10 8.50 -14.74
C LEU A 29 -33.59 7.08 -15.06
N LEU A 30 -33.20 6.31 -14.04
CA LEU A 30 -32.78 4.93 -14.19
C LEU A 30 -33.95 4.02 -14.58
N GLU A 31 -35.11 4.20 -13.93
CA GLU A 31 -36.33 3.45 -14.22
C GLU A 31 -36.76 3.66 -15.68
N ILE A 32 -36.83 4.93 -16.14
CA ILE A 32 -37.13 5.24 -17.54
C ILE A 32 -36.12 4.59 -18.49
N TYR A 33 -34.82 4.63 -18.16
CA TYR A 33 -33.77 4.02 -18.99
C TYR A 33 -33.94 2.51 -19.11
N CYS A 34 -34.25 1.84 -18.01
CA CYS A 34 -34.54 0.41 -18.01
C CYS A 34 -35.77 0.12 -18.87
N SER A 35 -36.87 0.85 -18.70
CA SER A 35 -38.10 0.66 -19.48
C SER A 35 -37.88 0.84 -20.99
N ILE A 36 -37.14 1.86 -21.42
CA ILE A 36 -36.89 2.08 -22.86
C ILE A 36 -35.92 1.05 -23.46
N SER A 37 -35.12 0.37 -22.62
CA SER A 37 -34.14 -0.63 -23.07
C SER A 37 -34.76 -2.02 -23.23
N MET A 38 -36.00 -2.23 -22.77
CA MET A 38 -36.70 -3.50 -22.93
C MET A 38 -37.09 -3.74 -24.41
N SER A 39 -36.78 -4.93 -24.91
CA SER A 39 -37.06 -5.35 -26.29
C SER A 39 -38.44 -5.98 -26.48
N ASP A 40 -38.99 -6.60 -25.44
CA ASP A 40 -40.13 -7.53 -25.54
C ASP A 40 -41.33 -7.00 -24.74
N ILE A 41 -41.86 -5.84 -25.13
CA ILE A 41 -43.06 -5.25 -24.51
C ILE A 41 -44.13 -4.99 -25.57
N PRO A 42 -45.43 -5.09 -25.22
CA PRO A 42 -46.52 -4.74 -26.12
C PRO A 42 -46.41 -3.33 -26.70
N GLN A 43 -46.93 -3.14 -27.90
CA GLN A 43 -46.88 -1.86 -28.61
C GLN A 43 -47.47 -0.70 -27.79
N ASP A 44 -48.60 -0.90 -27.11
CA ASP A 44 -49.24 0.13 -26.30
C ASP A 44 -48.36 0.53 -25.10
N GLU A 45 -47.78 -0.45 -24.40
CA GLU A 45 -46.83 -0.20 -23.31
C GLU A 45 -45.58 0.53 -23.79
N ARG A 46 -45.08 0.18 -24.98
CA ARG A 46 -43.94 0.85 -25.60
C ARG A 46 -44.23 2.33 -25.85
N ILE A 47 -45.42 2.64 -26.37
CA ILE A 47 -45.85 4.02 -26.62
C ILE A 47 -45.90 4.80 -25.31
N ASP A 48 -46.47 4.22 -24.24
CA ASP A 48 -46.54 4.87 -22.92
C ASP A 48 -45.15 5.16 -22.33
N VAL A 49 -44.22 4.22 -22.47
CA VAL A 49 -42.82 4.39 -22.06
C VAL A 49 -42.15 5.53 -22.85
N LEU A 50 -42.38 5.59 -24.17
CA LEU A 50 -41.84 6.65 -25.03
C LEU A 50 -42.44 8.03 -24.71
N LEU A 51 -43.73 8.10 -24.42
CA LEU A 51 -44.40 9.34 -23.99
C LEU A 51 -43.89 9.82 -22.63
N THR A 52 -43.63 8.90 -21.71
CA THR A 52 -43.00 9.19 -20.40
C THR A 52 -41.61 9.78 -20.60
N LEU A 53 -40.78 9.15 -21.45
CA LEU A 53 -39.47 9.67 -21.81
C LEU A 53 -39.57 11.08 -22.45
N LYS A 54 -40.49 11.27 -23.41
CA LYS A 54 -40.72 12.55 -24.10
C LYS A 54 -41.05 13.66 -23.12
N ARG A 55 -41.95 13.41 -22.17
CA ARG A 55 -42.30 14.37 -21.10
C ARG A 55 -41.07 14.71 -20.26
N LYS A 56 -40.25 13.71 -19.94
CA LYS A 56 -39.06 13.88 -19.10
C LYS A 56 -37.98 14.74 -19.72
N VAL A 57 -37.66 14.50 -20.99
CA VAL A 57 -36.61 15.26 -21.68
C VAL A 57 -37.05 16.68 -22.04
N LYS A 58 -38.36 16.92 -22.20
CA LYS A 58 -38.92 18.25 -22.43
C LYS A 58 -38.78 19.22 -21.25
N GLU A 59 -38.47 18.73 -20.05
CA GLU A 59 -38.11 19.60 -18.91
C GLU A 59 -36.87 20.47 -19.19
N HIS A 60 -36.06 20.12 -20.20
CA HIS A 60 -34.86 20.86 -20.60
C HIS A 60 -34.76 21.01 -22.11
N GLU A 61 -34.77 22.24 -22.62
CA GLU A 61 -34.60 22.50 -24.06
C GLU A 61 -33.13 22.62 -24.45
N CYS A 62 -32.64 21.69 -25.26
CA CYS A 62 -31.32 21.74 -25.89
C CYS A 62 -31.28 20.82 -27.12
N LYS A 63 -30.21 20.92 -27.93
CA LYS A 63 -30.06 20.10 -29.14
C LYS A 63 -30.21 18.60 -28.88
N LEU A 64 -29.67 18.10 -27.78
CA LEU A 64 -29.76 16.68 -27.40
C LEU A 64 -31.22 16.25 -27.11
N THR A 65 -31.98 17.07 -26.38
CA THR A 65 -33.36 16.72 -26.04
C THR A 65 -34.30 16.86 -27.24
N GLN A 66 -34.03 17.81 -28.14
CA GLN A 66 -34.73 17.92 -29.43
C GLN A 66 -34.53 16.66 -30.28
N GLU A 67 -33.28 16.18 -30.43
CA GLU A 67 -32.98 14.96 -31.18
C GLU A 67 -33.67 13.73 -30.58
N ILE A 68 -33.69 13.59 -29.25
CA ILE A 68 -34.40 12.50 -28.58
C ILE A 68 -35.91 12.56 -28.89
N VAL A 69 -36.52 13.75 -28.82
CA VAL A 69 -37.94 13.93 -29.08
C VAL A 69 -38.29 13.59 -30.53
N GLU A 70 -37.48 14.02 -31.50
CA GLU A 70 -37.69 13.70 -32.92
C GLU A 70 -37.63 12.19 -33.19
N LEU A 71 -36.69 11.48 -32.56
CA LEU A 71 -36.57 10.03 -32.72
C LEU A 71 -37.72 9.27 -32.06
N ILE A 72 -38.21 9.75 -30.91
CA ILE A 72 -39.41 9.20 -30.26
C ILE A 72 -40.62 9.34 -31.18
N ASP A 73 -40.84 10.53 -31.73
CA ASP A 73 -41.99 10.79 -32.60
C ASP A 73 -41.91 9.94 -33.88
N ARG A 74 -40.69 9.70 -34.38
CA ARG A 74 -40.44 8.77 -35.48
C ARG A 74 -40.69 7.30 -35.12
N GLU A 75 -40.33 6.84 -33.92
CA GLU A 75 -40.62 5.47 -33.49
C GLU A 75 -42.13 5.25 -33.41
N ILE A 76 -42.86 6.19 -32.80
CA ILE A 76 -44.33 6.13 -32.68
C ILE A 76 -45.00 6.13 -34.05
N ASP A 77 -44.60 7.01 -34.98
CA ASP A 77 -45.15 7.03 -36.34
C ASP A 77 -44.92 5.71 -37.09
N LEU A 78 -43.71 5.15 -37.02
CA LEU A 78 -43.40 3.88 -37.68
C LEU A 78 -44.17 2.70 -37.07
N MET A 79 -44.37 2.69 -35.74
CA MET A 79 -45.18 1.69 -35.06
C MET A 79 -46.67 1.79 -35.44
N SER A 80 -47.20 3.00 -35.59
CA SER A 80 -48.58 3.22 -36.06
C SER A 80 -48.83 2.72 -37.49
N ARG A 81 -47.76 2.55 -38.27
CA ARG A 81 -47.76 1.99 -39.64
C ARG A 81 -47.41 0.50 -39.68
N GLU A 82 -47.42 -0.18 -38.53
CA GLU A 82 -47.18 -1.62 -38.40
C GLU A 82 -45.82 -2.07 -38.96
N VAL A 83 -44.79 -1.21 -38.88
CA VAL A 83 -43.42 -1.58 -39.27
C VAL A 83 -42.89 -2.67 -38.35
N LYS A 84 -42.34 -3.74 -38.94
CA LYS A 84 -41.75 -4.86 -38.21
C LYS A 84 -40.70 -4.40 -37.19
N GLU A 85 -40.76 -4.95 -35.98
CA GLU A 85 -39.89 -4.56 -34.87
C GLU A 85 -38.39 -4.68 -35.15
N CYS A 86 -37.98 -5.68 -35.93
CA CYS A 86 -36.58 -5.86 -36.33
C CYS A 86 -36.02 -4.65 -37.10
N ASN A 87 -36.88 -3.90 -37.81
CA ASN A 87 -36.49 -2.70 -38.54
C ASN A 87 -36.39 -1.46 -37.61
N LEU A 88 -36.94 -1.53 -36.39
CA LEU A 88 -36.90 -0.45 -35.40
C LEU A 88 -35.70 -0.56 -34.46
N GLU A 89 -34.97 -1.67 -34.46
CA GLU A 89 -33.85 -1.91 -33.54
C GLU A 89 -32.81 -0.78 -33.54
N GLY A 90 -32.41 -0.30 -34.72
CA GLY A 90 -31.43 0.78 -34.84
C GLY A 90 -31.93 2.08 -34.22
N LEU A 91 -33.22 2.39 -34.42
CA LEU A 91 -33.89 3.56 -33.85
C LEU A 91 -33.98 3.44 -32.33
N ARG A 92 -34.45 2.30 -31.82
CA ARG A 92 -34.53 1.98 -30.38
C ARG A 92 -33.16 2.10 -29.69
N LYS A 93 -32.10 1.55 -30.30
CA LYS A 93 -30.71 1.66 -29.82
C LYS A 93 -30.24 3.11 -29.80
N ARG A 94 -30.58 3.92 -30.81
CA ARG A 94 -30.22 5.35 -30.87
C ARG A 94 -30.91 6.14 -29.77
N ILE A 95 -32.22 5.93 -29.55
CA ILE A 95 -32.97 6.56 -28.46
C ILE A 95 -32.37 6.22 -27.10
N CYS A 96 -32.09 4.93 -26.83
CA CYS A 96 -31.45 4.50 -25.59
C CYS A 96 -30.08 5.15 -25.39
N THR A 97 -29.28 5.22 -26.45
CA THR A 97 -27.93 5.81 -26.41
C THR A 97 -27.98 7.30 -26.09
N LEU A 98 -28.84 8.06 -26.76
CA LEU A 98 -28.99 9.50 -26.53
C LEU A 98 -29.57 9.79 -25.15
N PHE A 99 -30.53 8.99 -24.68
CA PHE A 99 -31.03 9.14 -23.31
C PHE A 99 -29.96 8.82 -22.27
N LEU A 100 -29.10 7.81 -22.51
CA LEU A 100 -27.95 7.56 -21.64
C LEU A 100 -26.97 8.73 -21.62
N GLN A 101 -26.75 9.41 -22.74
CA GLN A 101 -25.95 10.64 -22.80
C GLN A 101 -26.61 11.75 -21.97
N PHE A 102 -27.93 11.93 -22.09
CA PHE A 102 -28.69 12.87 -21.28
C PHE A 102 -28.53 12.59 -19.78
N ILE A 103 -28.68 11.33 -19.34
CA ILE A 103 -28.50 10.93 -17.94
C ILE A 103 -27.08 11.20 -17.43
N LYS A 104 -26.05 11.13 -18.28
CA LYS A 104 -24.64 11.36 -17.90
C LYS A 104 -24.27 12.84 -17.74
N ILE A 105 -25.14 13.77 -18.10
CA ILE A 105 -24.86 15.20 -17.98
C ILE A 105 -25.22 15.67 -16.55
N PRO A 106 -24.27 16.24 -15.77
CA PRO A 106 -24.53 16.69 -14.40
C PRO A 106 -25.66 17.71 -14.25
N LYS A 107 -25.90 18.52 -15.29
CA LYS A 107 -27.03 19.47 -15.35
C LYS A 107 -28.39 18.77 -15.21
N PHE A 108 -28.54 17.57 -15.77
CA PHE A 108 -29.78 16.80 -15.78
C PHE A 108 -29.82 15.73 -14.68
N ASN A 109 -28.65 15.22 -14.28
CA ASN A 109 -28.48 14.27 -13.18
C ASN A 109 -27.35 14.70 -12.23
N PRO A 110 -27.64 15.50 -11.19
CA PRO A 110 -26.62 16.05 -10.30
C PRO A 110 -25.74 15.02 -9.59
N GLN A 111 -26.24 13.79 -9.39
CA GLN A 111 -25.46 12.73 -8.74
C GLN A 111 -24.27 12.26 -9.60
N VAL A 112 -24.31 12.46 -10.92
CA VAL A 112 -23.22 12.07 -11.81
C VAL A 112 -21.95 12.87 -11.52
N ALA A 113 -22.07 14.14 -11.09
CA ALA A 113 -20.93 14.99 -10.76
C ALA A 113 -19.97 14.36 -9.72
N LYS A 114 -20.49 13.55 -8.80
CA LYS A 114 -19.70 12.88 -7.76
C LYS A 114 -18.91 11.68 -8.26
N ILE A 115 -19.32 11.10 -9.39
CA ILE A 115 -18.75 9.88 -9.97
C ILE A 115 -17.76 10.23 -11.09
N LEU A 116 -17.93 11.38 -11.74
CA LEU A 116 -17.02 11.84 -12.77
C LEU A 116 -15.62 12.05 -12.21
N LYS A 117 -14.65 11.32 -12.77
CA LYS A 117 -13.21 11.47 -12.43
C LYS A 117 -12.66 12.81 -12.89
N VAL A 118 -13.25 13.39 -13.93
CA VAL A 118 -12.86 14.66 -14.54
C VAL A 118 -13.95 15.67 -14.16
N PRO A 119 -13.60 16.75 -13.44
CA PRO A 119 -14.52 17.85 -13.20
C PRO A 119 -15.07 18.39 -14.52
N ALA A 120 -16.35 18.76 -14.54
CA ALA A 120 -16.99 19.35 -15.73
C ALA A 120 -16.37 20.69 -16.13
N ASP A 121 -15.66 21.36 -15.20
CA ASP A 121 -14.92 22.59 -15.44
C ASP A 121 -13.42 22.27 -15.64
N PRO A 122 -12.87 22.45 -16.86
CA PRO A 122 -11.46 22.21 -17.15
C PRO A 122 -10.50 23.04 -16.29
N LEU A 123 -10.91 24.24 -15.85
CA LEU A 123 -10.05 25.13 -15.07
C LEU A 123 -9.76 24.59 -13.66
N LYS A 124 -10.64 23.74 -13.12
CA LYS A 124 -10.44 23.07 -11.82
C LYS A 124 -9.40 21.97 -11.87
N LEU A 125 -9.07 21.44 -13.06
CA LEU A 125 -8.02 20.43 -13.23
C LEU A 125 -6.63 21.06 -13.13
N TYR A 126 -6.43 22.23 -13.75
CA TYR A 126 -5.08 22.81 -13.86
C TYR A 126 -4.48 23.27 -12.53
N LYS A 127 -5.31 23.60 -11.53
CA LYS A 127 -4.83 24.16 -10.25
C LYS A 127 -4.35 23.11 -9.23
N ASN A 128 -4.74 21.84 -9.40
CA ASN A 128 -4.59 20.84 -8.33
C ASN A 128 -3.75 19.62 -8.74
N VAL A 129 -3.06 19.68 -9.89
CA VAL A 129 -2.33 18.55 -10.44
C VAL A 129 -0.84 18.86 -10.49
N ASN A 130 -0.03 17.96 -9.95
CA ASN A 130 1.42 18.06 -9.88
C ASN A 130 2.07 16.86 -10.58
N ARG A 131 3.24 17.08 -11.19
CA ARG A 131 4.01 16.02 -11.85
C ARG A 131 4.93 15.34 -10.85
N CYS A 132 4.84 14.03 -10.72
CA CYS A 132 5.77 13.27 -9.90
C CYS A 132 7.17 13.23 -10.51
N GLN A 133 8.20 13.52 -9.72
CA GLN A 133 9.58 13.51 -10.20
C GLN A 133 10.09 12.11 -10.61
N SER A 134 9.58 11.05 -9.98
CA SER A 134 9.98 9.65 -10.26
C SER A 134 9.18 9.03 -11.40
N CYS A 135 7.86 8.84 -11.24
CA CYS A 135 7.04 8.16 -12.24
C CYS A 135 6.55 9.06 -13.39
N LYS A 136 6.84 10.37 -13.35
CA LYS A 136 6.48 11.38 -14.36
C LYS A 136 4.97 11.56 -14.62
N ASN A 137 4.11 10.87 -13.87
CA ASN A 137 2.66 11.01 -13.95
C ASN A 137 2.18 12.33 -13.32
N TYR A 138 1.12 12.89 -13.90
CA TYR A 138 0.37 14.02 -13.37
C TYR A 138 -0.69 13.51 -12.40
N LEU A 139 -0.58 13.88 -11.13
CA LEU A 139 -1.44 13.40 -10.05
C LEU A 139 -2.00 14.57 -9.25
N SER A 140 -3.14 14.35 -8.60
CA SER A 140 -3.71 15.30 -7.64
C SER A 140 -2.68 15.65 -6.56
N SER A 141 -2.74 16.88 -6.04
CA SER A 141 -1.91 17.34 -4.91
C SER A 141 -2.05 16.43 -3.68
N THR A 142 -3.21 15.80 -3.48
CA THR A 142 -3.45 14.81 -2.42
C THR A 142 -2.68 13.50 -2.59
N ALA A 143 -2.11 13.23 -3.77
CA ALA A 143 -1.29 12.05 -4.03
C ALA A 143 0.18 12.24 -3.65
N PHE A 144 0.55 13.41 -3.12
CA PHE A 144 1.88 13.75 -2.68
C PHE A 144 1.91 13.92 -1.15
N PRO A 145 3.01 13.51 -0.49
CA PRO A 145 3.20 13.81 0.92
C PRO A 145 3.23 15.33 1.11
N ILE A 146 2.52 15.82 2.12
CA ILE A 146 2.48 17.24 2.49
C ILE A 146 3.89 17.61 3.00
N PRO A 147 4.68 18.40 2.26
CA PRO A 147 6.02 18.74 2.73
C PRO A 147 5.87 19.77 3.84
N ALA A 148 6.41 19.50 5.03
CA ALA A 148 6.41 20.46 6.12
C ALA A 148 7.20 21.74 5.78
N ASN A 149 8.17 21.68 4.84
CA ASN A 149 9.15 22.75 4.60
C ASN A 149 9.59 22.95 3.12
N THR A 150 8.88 22.41 2.12
CA THR A 150 9.35 22.44 0.71
C THR A 150 8.33 23.04 -0.23
N ARG A 151 8.75 24.03 -1.04
CA ARG A 151 7.92 24.72 -2.04
C ARG A 151 7.69 23.92 -3.33
N THR A 152 8.32 22.75 -3.47
CA THR A 152 8.28 21.93 -4.69
C THR A 152 7.64 20.57 -4.42
N THR A 153 6.68 20.18 -5.26
CA THR A 153 6.09 18.84 -5.25
C THR A 153 7.11 17.80 -5.69
N GLY A 154 7.48 16.90 -4.78
CA GLY A 154 8.51 15.89 -4.99
C GLY A 154 7.98 14.57 -5.57
N ARG A 155 8.24 13.47 -4.86
CA ARG A 155 7.79 12.12 -5.22
C ARG A 155 6.38 11.86 -4.68
N CYS A 156 5.55 11.16 -5.45
CA CYS A 156 4.21 10.76 -5.00
C CYS A 156 4.28 9.65 -3.93
N HIS A 157 3.20 9.46 -3.16
CA HIS A 157 3.13 8.44 -2.11
C HIS A 157 3.50 7.04 -2.59
N LEU A 158 3.06 6.65 -3.79
CA LEU A 158 3.37 5.34 -4.37
C LEU A 158 4.87 5.17 -4.62
N CYS A 159 5.52 6.17 -5.23
CA CYS A 159 6.96 6.11 -5.48
C CYS A 159 7.76 6.12 -4.17
N CYS A 160 7.33 6.89 -3.16
CA CYS A 160 7.95 6.87 -1.84
C CYS A 160 7.82 5.49 -1.17
N LYS A 161 6.63 4.88 -1.25
CA LYS A 161 6.40 3.54 -0.68
C LYS A 161 7.29 2.48 -1.34
N LEU A 162 7.36 2.49 -2.67
CA LEU A 162 8.21 1.55 -3.42
C LEU A 162 9.70 1.73 -3.11
N ASP A 163 10.17 2.99 -2.97
CA ASP A 163 11.55 3.29 -2.57
C ASP A 163 11.85 2.77 -1.16
N ASN A 164 10.95 3.00 -0.21
CA ASN A 164 11.10 2.50 1.16
C ASN A 164 11.12 0.97 1.19
N GLU A 165 10.20 0.31 0.47
CA GLU A 165 10.18 -1.15 0.35
C GLU A 165 11.48 -1.69 -0.25
N ALA A 166 12.01 -1.05 -1.29
CA ALA A 166 13.28 -1.45 -1.90
C ALA A 166 14.45 -1.32 -0.91
N ARG A 167 14.53 -0.22 -0.16
CA ARG A 167 15.54 -0.01 0.89
C ARG A 167 15.44 -1.08 1.98
N HIS A 168 14.24 -1.37 2.47
CA HIS A 168 14.03 -2.43 3.47
C HIS A 168 14.47 -3.81 2.95
N ARG A 169 14.19 -4.12 1.67
CA ARG A 169 14.66 -5.37 1.05
C ARG A 169 16.18 -5.42 0.97
N GLU A 170 16.83 -4.31 0.60
CA GLU A 170 18.29 -4.24 0.56
C GLU A 170 18.89 -4.50 1.93
N THR A 171 18.42 -3.78 2.97
CA THR A 171 18.85 -4.00 4.36
C THR A 171 18.62 -5.44 4.84
N PHE A 172 17.47 -6.03 4.52
CA PHE A 172 17.17 -7.44 4.81
C PHE A 172 18.16 -8.40 4.14
N LEU A 173 18.48 -8.19 2.86
CA LEU A 173 19.47 -9.03 2.17
C LEU A 173 20.86 -8.91 2.82
N LYS A 174 21.21 -7.76 3.40
CA LYS A 174 22.50 -7.56 4.08
C LYS A 174 22.60 -8.31 5.40
N TYR A 175 21.63 -8.19 6.30
CA TYR A 175 21.72 -8.97 7.55
C TYR A 175 21.66 -10.47 7.25
N LYS A 176 20.92 -10.90 6.22
CA LYS A 176 20.95 -12.30 5.77
C LYS A 176 22.36 -12.73 5.35
N LEU A 177 23.07 -11.91 4.56
CA LEU A 177 24.45 -12.21 4.15
C LEU A 177 25.42 -12.26 5.34
N ILE A 178 25.30 -11.34 6.30
CA ILE A 178 26.12 -11.34 7.52
C ILE A 178 25.89 -12.63 8.32
N LEU A 179 24.63 -13.07 8.46
CA LEU A 179 24.30 -14.33 9.14
C LEU A 179 24.88 -15.56 8.43
N GLU A 180 24.80 -15.59 7.09
CA GLU A 180 25.36 -16.67 6.28
C GLU A 180 26.88 -16.72 6.39
N ASN A 181 27.56 -15.58 6.35
CA ASN A 181 29.01 -15.51 6.52
C ASN A 181 29.43 -15.93 7.93
N LEU A 182 28.70 -15.49 8.95
CA LEU A 182 28.92 -15.90 10.34
C LEU A 182 28.79 -17.42 10.50
N ARG A 183 27.74 -18.03 9.93
CA ARG A 183 27.55 -19.49 9.98
C ARG A 183 28.66 -20.25 9.28
N LYS A 184 29.17 -19.73 8.15
CA LYS A 184 30.30 -20.33 7.44
C LYS A 184 31.58 -20.25 8.28
N SER A 185 31.90 -19.07 8.80
CA SER A 185 33.10 -18.90 9.64
C SER A 185 33.05 -19.75 10.90
N GLU A 186 31.86 -19.96 11.48
CA GLU A 186 31.68 -20.80 12.66
C GLU A 186 31.78 -22.29 12.36
N ALA A 187 31.34 -22.74 11.17
CA ALA A 187 31.54 -24.12 10.73
C ALA A 187 33.03 -24.49 10.57
N ASP A 188 33.89 -23.52 10.27
CA ASP A 188 35.33 -23.74 10.11
C ASP A 188 36.04 -24.10 11.43
N TYR A 189 35.47 -23.74 12.59
CA TYR A 189 36.07 -24.05 13.91
C TYR A 189 35.87 -25.52 14.35
N GLN A 190 34.95 -26.27 13.72
CA GLN A 190 34.66 -27.69 14.01
C GLN A 190 34.40 -28.02 15.50
N ASP A 191 33.88 -27.06 16.27
CA ASP A 191 33.63 -27.17 17.71
C ASP A 191 32.16 -27.49 18.06
N ASP A 192 31.40 -28.02 17.10
CA ASP A 192 29.98 -28.34 17.22
C ASP A 192 29.11 -27.16 17.70
N ALA A 193 29.47 -25.91 17.36
CA ALA A 193 28.72 -24.72 17.73
C ALA A 193 27.24 -24.81 17.30
N LYS A 194 26.31 -24.59 18.24
CA LYS A 194 24.85 -24.76 17.98
C LYS A 194 24.11 -23.43 17.99
N ILE A 195 24.59 -22.47 18.77
CA ILE A 195 23.86 -21.21 19.04
C ILE A 195 23.70 -20.36 17.77
N VAL A 196 24.73 -20.31 16.91
CA VAL A 196 24.73 -19.54 15.66
C VAL A 196 23.67 -20.04 14.67
N PHE A 197 23.44 -21.35 14.64
CA PHE A 197 22.48 -21.98 13.72
C PHE A 197 21.04 -21.84 14.19
N LEU A 198 20.82 -21.63 15.49
CA LEU A 198 19.50 -21.34 16.06
C LEU A 198 19.03 -19.90 15.78
N LEU A 199 19.95 -18.97 15.55
CA LEU A 199 19.60 -17.57 15.26
C LEU A 199 18.81 -17.43 13.96
N GLN A 200 17.72 -16.68 14.02
CA GLN A 200 16.99 -16.25 12.84
C GLN A 200 17.46 -14.88 12.36
N HIS A 201 17.03 -14.49 11.16
CA HIS A 201 17.35 -13.19 10.58
C HIS A 201 16.93 -12.02 11.50
N GLN A 202 15.74 -12.10 12.10
CA GLN A 202 15.19 -11.05 12.96
C GLN A 202 16.06 -10.83 14.21
N ASP A 203 16.64 -11.90 14.72
CA ASP A 203 17.52 -11.88 15.89
C ASP A 203 18.84 -11.17 15.59
N LEU A 204 19.43 -11.48 14.42
CA LEU A 204 20.65 -10.81 13.97
C LEU A 204 20.38 -9.32 13.69
N GLN A 205 19.25 -8.99 13.08
CA GLN A 205 18.84 -7.60 12.88
C GLN A 205 18.76 -6.86 14.23
N TYR A 206 18.14 -7.46 15.24
CA TYR A 206 18.07 -6.86 16.57
C TYR A 206 19.46 -6.65 17.18
N LEU A 207 20.34 -7.64 17.05
CA LEU A 207 21.72 -7.57 17.53
C LEU A 207 22.45 -6.38 16.87
N ILE A 208 22.43 -6.28 15.55
CA ILE A 208 23.12 -5.21 14.82
C ILE A 208 22.50 -3.84 15.11
N GLU A 209 21.18 -3.70 15.04
CA GLU A 209 20.51 -2.39 15.17
C GLU A 209 20.40 -1.90 16.62
N LYS A 210 19.99 -2.77 17.55
CA LYS A 210 19.62 -2.37 18.93
C LYS A 210 20.75 -2.53 19.93
N ILE A 211 21.66 -3.49 19.71
CA ILE A 211 22.78 -3.76 20.62
C ILE A 211 24.04 -3.05 20.12
N TRP A 212 24.36 -3.19 18.82
CA TRP A 212 25.56 -2.60 18.24
C TRP A 212 25.36 -1.24 17.59
N GLY A 213 24.13 -0.83 17.29
CA GLY A 213 23.82 0.50 16.74
C GLY A 213 24.21 0.66 15.26
N CYS A 214 24.30 -0.44 14.51
CA CYS A 214 24.79 -0.49 13.12
C CYS A 214 26.20 0.09 12.95
N GLN A 215 27.05 -0.05 13.96
CA GLN A 215 28.41 0.48 13.94
C GLN A 215 29.43 -0.54 14.43
N SER A 216 30.62 -0.53 13.82
CA SER A 216 31.77 -1.29 14.32
C SER A 216 32.13 -0.83 15.74
N ALA A 217 32.62 -1.76 16.56
CA ALA A 217 32.94 -1.48 17.94
C ALA A 217 34.14 -0.54 18.11
N LEU A 218 35.10 -0.59 17.18
CA LEU A 218 36.38 0.12 17.27
C LEU A 218 36.34 1.46 16.51
N SER A 219 36.15 1.44 15.18
CA SER A 219 36.12 2.65 14.35
C SER A 219 34.79 3.39 14.29
N ALA A 220 33.70 2.83 14.85
CA ALA A 220 32.33 3.32 14.69
C ALA A 220 31.86 3.44 13.22
N CYS A 221 32.46 2.65 12.33
CA CYS A 221 32.08 2.58 10.92
C CYS A 221 30.64 2.04 10.78
N SER A 222 29.79 2.74 10.03
CA SER A 222 28.38 2.38 9.82
C SER A 222 28.09 1.72 8.47
N ASP A 223 29.12 1.34 7.71
CA ASP A 223 28.95 0.67 6.44
C ASP A 223 28.61 -0.82 6.63
N LEU A 224 27.32 -1.15 6.47
CA LEU A 224 26.81 -2.52 6.58
C LEU A 224 27.50 -3.53 5.63
N TYR A 225 28.14 -3.08 4.54
CA TYR A 225 28.85 -3.97 3.61
C TYR A 225 30.18 -4.49 4.15
N ASP A 226 30.76 -3.75 5.08
CA ASP A 226 32.06 -4.05 5.66
C ASP A 226 31.94 -4.65 7.07
N LEU A 227 30.76 -4.59 7.67
CA LEU A 227 30.53 -5.12 9.01
C LEU A 227 30.41 -6.66 9.02
N VAL A 228 31.13 -7.28 9.95
CA VAL A 228 31.16 -8.71 10.23
C VAL A 228 31.05 -8.95 11.74
N MET A 229 30.45 -10.08 12.11
CA MET A 229 30.36 -10.51 13.50
C MET A 229 31.34 -11.64 13.74
N VAL A 230 32.15 -11.52 14.79
CA VAL A 230 33.11 -12.54 15.19
C VAL A 230 32.98 -12.87 16.67
N ARG A 231 33.59 -13.97 17.11
CA ARG A 231 33.70 -14.33 18.54
C ARG A 231 34.42 -13.22 19.28
N TRP A 232 33.92 -12.83 20.43
CA TRP A 232 34.64 -11.90 21.32
C TRP A 232 35.80 -12.64 22.00
N ASP A 233 35.50 -13.74 22.69
CA ASP A 233 36.47 -14.67 23.22
C ASP A 233 36.52 -15.93 22.34
N LYS A 234 37.70 -16.23 21.81
CA LYS A 234 37.93 -17.37 20.91
C LYS A 234 37.79 -18.72 21.60
N GLN A 235 37.98 -18.77 22.92
CA GLN A 235 37.92 -20.02 23.67
C GLN A 235 36.48 -20.56 23.81
N HIS A 236 35.49 -19.71 23.58
CA HIS A 236 34.08 -20.04 23.72
C HIS A 236 33.40 -20.00 22.35
N GLU A 237 32.37 -20.84 22.16
CA GLU A 237 31.56 -20.80 20.94
C GLU A 237 30.95 -19.42 20.74
N TRP A 238 30.64 -19.08 19.49
CA TRP A 238 29.95 -17.83 19.23
C TRP A 238 28.55 -17.85 19.84
N SER A 239 28.20 -16.75 20.49
CA SER A 239 26.85 -16.50 20.99
C SER A 239 26.55 -15.01 20.97
N PRO A 240 25.27 -14.59 21.05
CA PRO A 240 24.92 -13.18 21.14
C PRO A 240 25.60 -12.43 22.30
N TRP A 241 26.07 -13.15 23.31
CA TRP A 241 26.81 -12.64 24.47
C TRP A 241 28.30 -12.99 24.49
N ASN A 242 28.82 -13.58 23.40
CA ASN A 242 30.23 -13.77 23.10
C ASN A 242 30.55 -13.29 21.68
N THR A 243 30.09 -12.10 21.33
CA THR A 243 30.23 -11.57 19.96
C THR A 243 30.72 -10.14 19.93
N ILE A 244 31.38 -9.75 18.85
CA ILE A 244 31.73 -8.37 18.55
C ILE A 244 31.45 -8.05 17.08
N LEU A 245 30.86 -6.87 16.83
CA LEU A 245 30.62 -6.34 15.49
C LEU A 245 31.80 -5.44 15.09
N LEU A 246 32.51 -5.81 14.03
CA LEU A 246 33.72 -5.14 13.54
C LEU A 246 33.66 -4.98 12.03
N THR A 247 34.53 -4.13 11.47
CA THR A 247 34.85 -4.19 10.03
C THR A 247 35.66 -5.44 9.70
N LYS A 248 35.77 -5.82 8.41
CA LYS A 248 36.56 -7.01 8.01
C LYS A 248 38.01 -6.90 8.45
N ASP A 249 38.63 -5.74 8.24
CA ASP A 249 40.04 -5.50 8.62
C ASP A 249 40.23 -5.53 10.15
N GLU A 250 39.30 -4.95 10.91
CA GLU A 250 39.30 -5.00 12.37
C GLU A 250 39.10 -6.43 12.90
N ALA A 251 38.23 -7.22 12.25
CA ALA A 251 37.99 -8.60 12.60
C ALA A 251 39.26 -9.45 12.38
N ASP A 252 39.95 -9.26 11.26
CA ASP A 252 41.22 -9.94 10.98
C ASP A 252 42.30 -9.59 11.99
N ALA A 253 42.35 -8.34 12.44
CA ALA A 253 43.25 -7.90 13.52
C ALA A 253 42.85 -8.53 14.86
N HIS A 254 41.56 -8.51 15.20
CA HIS A 254 41.02 -9.10 16.43
C HIS A 254 41.32 -10.60 16.52
N LEU A 255 41.16 -11.33 15.41
CA LEU A 255 41.44 -12.75 15.32
C LEU A 255 42.93 -13.10 15.42
N LYS A 256 43.85 -12.14 15.40
CA LYS A 256 45.28 -12.37 15.65
C LYS A 256 45.68 -12.16 17.12
N LEU A 257 44.81 -11.59 17.95
CA LEU A 257 45.10 -11.30 19.36
C LEU A 257 45.10 -12.57 20.21
N CYS A 258 46.09 -12.73 21.09
CA CYS A 258 46.16 -13.86 22.02
C CYS A 258 45.50 -13.58 23.37
N ASP A 259 45.55 -12.33 23.85
CA ASP A 259 45.01 -11.94 25.16
C ASP A 259 44.23 -10.62 25.05
N LEU A 260 42.92 -10.71 25.28
CA LEU A 260 42.00 -9.57 25.19
C LEU A 260 42.22 -8.53 26.28
N GLN A 261 42.67 -8.94 27.47
CA GLN A 261 42.88 -8.03 28.60
C GLN A 261 44.12 -7.16 28.42
N LYS A 262 45.10 -7.65 27.66
CA LYS A 262 46.31 -6.88 27.28
C LYS A 262 46.11 -6.06 26.02
N ALA A 263 45.30 -6.54 25.08
CA ALA A 263 45.11 -5.90 23.79
C ALA A 263 44.10 -4.73 23.82
N TYR A 264 43.11 -4.78 24.71
CA TYR A 264 42.08 -3.75 24.80
C TYR A 264 42.10 -3.04 26.16
N GLU A 265 41.81 -1.74 26.14
CA GLU A 265 41.64 -0.95 27.36
C GLU A 265 40.45 -1.45 28.19
N ALA A 266 40.60 -1.43 29.52
CA ALA A 266 39.56 -1.89 30.46
C ALA A 266 38.20 -1.18 30.25
N ALA A 267 38.22 0.10 29.91
CA ALA A 267 37.00 0.86 29.60
C ALA A 267 36.27 0.34 28.36
N PHE A 268 37.01 -0.12 27.34
CA PHE A 268 36.42 -0.75 26.15
C PHE A 268 35.82 -2.11 26.49
N ILE A 269 36.56 -2.97 27.19
CA ILE A 269 36.08 -4.29 27.64
C ILE A 269 34.78 -4.14 28.46
N HIS A 270 34.71 -3.15 29.36
CA HIS A 270 33.51 -2.86 30.13
C HIS A 270 32.31 -2.50 29.23
N ARG A 271 32.51 -1.66 28.20
CA ARG A 271 31.45 -1.33 27.21
C ARG A 271 30.97 -2.56 26.46
N ILE A 272 31.87 -3.45 26.05
CA ILE A 272 31.52 -4.70 25.37
C ILE A 272 30.72 -5.62 26.29
N ARG A 273 31.17 -5.80 27.55
CA ARG A 273 30.42 -6.57 28.56
C ARG A 273 29.01 -6.04 28.76
N HIS A 274 28.83 -4.71 28.83
CA HIS A 274 27.50 -4.12 28.94
C HIS A 274 26.60 -4.45 27.73
N LYS A 275 27.15 -4.44 26.51
CA LYS A 275 26.42 -4.89 25.30
C LYS A 275 26.06 -6.38 25.38
N HIS A 276 26.97 -7.23 25.84
CA HIS A 276 26.70 -8.66 26.04
C HIS A 276 25.61 -8.92 27.08
N ILE A 277 25.60 -8.21 28.20
CA ILE A 277 24.53 -8.31 29.22
C ILE A 277 23.19 -7.93 28.60
N ARG A 278 23.14 -6.85 27.81
CA ARG A 278 21.93 -6.45 27.10
C ARG A 278 21.47 -7.51 26.10
N ALA A 279 22.41 -8.17 25.42
CA ALA A 279 22.13 -9.30 24.54
C ALA A 279 21.53 -10.48 25.32
N LYS A 280 22.17 -10.91 26.43
CA LYS A 280 21.67 -12.00 27.29
C LYS A 280 20.23 -11.75 27.72
N ASN A 281 19.91 -10.55 28.20
CA ASN A 281 18.57 -10.21 28.68
C ASN A 281 17.49 -10.31 27.58
N TYR A 282 17.84 -9.98 26.34
CA TYR A 282 16.93 -10.11 25.20
C TYR A 282 16.79 -11.58 24.78
N PHE A 283 17.91 -12.27 24.58
CA PHE A 283 17.93 -13.65 24.09
C PHE A 283 17.47 -14.68 25.12
N ALA A 284 17.49 -14.37 26.43
CA ALA A 284 16.90 -15.18 27.48
C ALA A 284 15.39 -15.38 27.32
N GLN A 285 14.71 -14.49 26.59
CA GLN A 285 13.28 -14.59 26.29
C GLN A 285 12.97 -15.62 25.21
N ILE A 286 13.98 -16.11 24.48
CA ILE A 286 13.84 -17.08 23.40
C ILE A 286 14.04 -18.49 23.99
N PRO A 287 12.99 -19.33 24.08
CA PRO A 287 13.05 -20.62 24.79
C PRO A 287 14.16 -21.55 24.29
N ALA A 288 14.45 -21.53 22.99
CA ALA A 288 15.52 -22.33 22.37
C ALA A 288 16.94 -21.88 22.78
N MET A 289 17.10 -20.64 23.24
CA MET A 289 18.39 -20.10 23.71
C MET A 289 18.52 -20.11 25.23
N THR A 290 17.41 -20.13 25.96
CA THR A 290 17.38 -20.18 27.43
C THR A 290 18.09 -21.43 27.99
N SER A 291 17.99 -22.57 27.31
CA SER A 291 18.68 -23.81 27.70
C SER A 291 20.21 -23.69 27.66
N PHE A 292 20.75 -22.94 26.70
CA PHE A 292 22.19 -22.69 26.57
C PHE A 292 22.69 -21.67 27.61
N LEU A 293 21.85 -20.69 27.99
CA LEU A 293 22.16 -19.73 29.05
C LEU A 293 22.25 -20.44 30.41
N GLN A 294 21.31 -21.31 30.75
CA GLN A 294 21.30 -22.08 32.00
C GLN A 294 22.49 -23.05 32.10
N GLY A 295 22.93 -23.64 30.99
CA GLY A 295 24.15 -24.46 30.93
C GLY A 295 25.43 -23.66 31.21
N SER A 296 25.53 -22.44 30.64
CA SER A 296 26.68 -21.56 30.85
C SER A 296 26.80 -21.03 32.27
N GLU A 297 25.66 -20.73 32.93
CA GLU A 297 25.63 -20.24 34.32
C GLU A 297 26.04 -21.33 35.33
N ASN A 298 25.67 -22.60 35.06
CA ASN A 298 26.08 -23.73 35.88
C ASN A 298 27.58 -24.06 35.75
N GLN A 299 28.22 -23.78 34.61
CA GLN A 299 29.67 -23.91 34.43
C GLN A 299 30.46 -22.78 35.10
N THR A 300 29.93 -21.54 35.12
CA THR A 300 30.57 -20.42 35.83
C THR A 300 30.43 -20.49 37.35
N ASN A 301 29.41 -21.18 37.88
CA ASN A 301 29.22 -21.35 39.33
C ASN A 301 29.93 -22.60 39.90
N ALA A 302 30.57 -23.40 39.05
CA ALA A 302 31.30 -24.62 39.41
C ALA A 302 32.84 -24.47 39.34
N ASN A 303 33.34 -23.30 38.94
CA ASN A 303 34.76 -22.93 38.90
C ASN A 303 35.09 -21.80 39.88
#